data_AF-A0A9D6MLL0-F1
#
_entry.id   AF-A0A9D6MLL0-F1
#
_cell.length_a   1.000
_cell.length_b   1.000
_cell.length_c   1.000
_cell.angle_alpha   90.00
_cell.angle_beta   90.00
_cell.angle_gamma   90.00
#
_symmetry.space_group_name_H-M   'P 1'
#
loop_
_entity.id
_entity.type
_entity.pdbx_description
1 polymer ?
#
loop_
_entity_poly.entity_id
_entity_poly.type
_entity_poly.pdbx_seq_one_letter_code
_entity_poly.pdbx_strand_id
1 'polypeptide(L)'
;MQQYKIVVLSTSLVALFLMGVSAVRAENTARPGGEKTASCEQCHGPKGAAPVQGLIPKLCGQNAEYLEAALLQFQDGRRSQPIMHATTNLLSKDIIKQLAGYFSGASCSQK
;
A
#
# COMPACT_ATOMS: atom_id res chain seq x y z
N MET A 1 37.11 -8.97 55.74
CA MET A 1 35.97 -8.54 54.88
C MET A 1 36.44 -8.48 53.43
N GLN A 2 36.28 -9.59 52.70
CA GLN A 2 36.83 -9.82 51.36
C GLN A 2 35.67 -10.20 50.41
N GLN A 3 34.77 -9.26 50.11
CA GLN A 3 33.55 -9.56 49.33
C GLN A 3 33.32 -8.62 48.12
N TYR A 4 34.23 -7.69 47.83
CA TYR A 4 34.04 -6.68 46.78
C TYR A 4 34.74 -6.97 45.44
N LYS A 5 35.49 -8.09 45.31
CA LYS A 5 36.22 -8.40 44.07
C LYS A 5 35.38 -9.07 42.96
N ILE A 6 34.18 -9.58 43.27
CA ILE A 6 33.37 -10.33 42.28
C ILE A 6 32.42 -9.41 41.48
N VAL A 7 31.99 -8.28 42.04
CA VAL A 7 31.01 -7.39 41.37
C VAL A 7 31.65 -6.53 40.26
N VAL A 8 32.96 -6.32 40.28
CA VAL A 8 33.65 -5.46 39.28
C VAL A 8 33.96 -6.21 37.98
N LEU A 9 33.95 -7.55 37.95
CA LEU A 9 34.20 -8.32 36.72
C LEU A 9 32.95 -8.58 35.86
N SER A 10 31.74 -8.32 36.38
CA SER A 10 30.49 -8.64 35.66
C SER A 10 29.97 -7.50 34.78
N THR A 11 30.54 -6.30 34.84
CA THR A 11 30.02 -5.14 34.08
C THR A 11 30.49 -5.09 32.63
N SER A 12 31.46 -5.92 32.22
CA SER A 12 32.04 -5.88 30.87
C SER A 12 31.31 -6.70 29.79
N LEU A 13 30.32 -7.54 30.13
CA LEU A 13 29.61 -8.35 29.12
C LEU A 13 28.30 -7.77 28.58
N VAL A 14 27.76 -6.69 29.16
CA VAL A 14 26.46 -6.14 28.73
C VAL A 14 26.61 -5.18 27.53
N ALA A 15 27.84 -4.79 27.16
CA ALA A 15 28.09 -3.81 26.09
C ALA A 15 28.05 -4.37 24.65
N LEU A 16 27.88 -5.69 24.44
CA LEU A 16 27.96 -6.34 23.13
C LEU A 16 26.62 -6.87 22.59
N PHE A 17 25.50 -6.25 22.99
CA PHE A 17 24.17 -6.55 22.43
C PHE A 17 23.48 -5.30 21.88
N LEU A 18 24.24 -4.43 21.19
CA LEU A 18 23.75 -3.20 20.56
C LEU A 18 24.12 -3.09 19.07
N MET A 19 24.26 -4.22 18.36
CA MET A 19 24.42 -4.20 16.92
C MET A 19 23.46 -5.16 16.25
N GLY A 20 22.45 -4.61 15.56
CA GLY A 20 21.71 -5.36 14.55
C GLY A 20 20.20 -5.25 14.52
N VAL A 21 19.57 -4.12 14.91
CA VAL A 21 18.22 -3.85 14.41
C VAL A 21 18.36 -3.28 13.01
N SER A 22 18.38 -4.17 12.01
CA SER A 22 18.25 -3.76 10.61
C SER A 22 16.95 -2.97 10.46
N ALA A 23 17.05 -1.73 10.03
CA ALA A 23 15.89 -0.94 9.64
C ALA A 23 15.18 -1.66 8.49
N VAL A 24 14.00 -2.23 8.77
CA VAL A 24 13.07 -2.63 7.72
C VAL A 24 12.72 -1.37 6.94
N ARG A 25 13.29 -1.22 5.75
CA ARG A 25 12.90 -0.16 4.82
C ARG A 25 11.49 -0.49 4.37
N ALA A 26 10.51 0.31 4.77
CA ALA A 26 9.16 0.22 4.24
C ALA A 26 9.22 0.50 2.72
N GLU A 27 9.14 -0.56 1.92
CA GLU A 27 9.19 -0.54 0.46
C GLU A 27 7.89 0.03 -0.19
N ASN A 28 6.96 0.53 0.62
CA ASN A 28 5.62 0.89 0.19
C ASN A 28 5.44 2.35 -0.28
N THR A 29 6.49 3.19 -0.21
CA THR A 29 6.44 4.58 -0.72
C THR A 29 6.96 4.74 -2.16
N ALA A 30 7.51 3.68 -2.75
CA ALA A 30 8.12 3.74 -4.09
C ALA A 30 7.10 3.63 -5.25
N ARG A 31 5.85 3.25 -4.98
CA ARG A 31 4.81 3.08 -6.00
C ARG A 31 3.91 4.32 -6.08
N PRO A 32 3.46 4.75 -7.28
CA PRO A 32 2.42 5.78 -7.40
C PRO A 32 1.21 5.38 -6.55
N GLY A 33 0.72 6.28 -5.70
CA GLY A 33 -0.39 6.01 -4.77
C GLY A 33 -0.02 5.26 -3.49
N GLY A 34 1.25 4.84 -3.34
CA GLY A 34 1.78 4.17 -2.15
C GLY A 34 0.96 2.95 -1.71
N GLU A 35 0.67 2.88 -0.40
CA GLU A 35 -0.13 1.79 0.19
C GLU A 35 -1.56 1.70 -0.34
N LYS A 36 -2.10 2.80 -0.89
CA LYS A 36 -3.47 2.80 -1.45
C LYS A 36 -3.53 1.97 -2.71
N THR A 37 -2.47 1.95 -3.51
CA THR A 37 -2.37 1.06 -4.67
C THR A 37 -2.44 -0.39 -4.26
N ALA A 38 -1.66 -0.80 -3.25
CA ALA A 38 -1.73 -2.15 -2.70
C ALA A 38 -3.12 -2.49 -2.16
N SER A 39 -3.83 -1.52 -1.58
CA SER A 39 -5.21 -1.69 -1.10
C SER A 39 -6.19 -1.95 -2.25
N CYS A 40 -6.07 -1.23 -3.37
CA CYS A 40 -6.89 -1.46 -4.57
C CYS A 40 -6.67 -2.86 -5.16
N GLU A 41 -5.42 -3.33 -5.17
CA GLU A 41 -5.05 -4.64 -5.69
C GLU A 41 -5.64 -5.81 -4.88
N GLN A 42 -6.05 -5.60 -3.62
CA GLN A 42 -6.69 -6.65 -2.81
C GLN A 42 -7.99 -7.17 -3.43
N CYS A 43 -8.70 -6.30 -4.17
CA CYS A 43 -9.94 -6.66 -4.84
C CYS A 43 -9.76 -6.76 -6.36
N HIS A 44 -9.02 -5.82 -6.96
CA HIS A 44 -8.84 -5.74 -8.41
C HIS A 44 -7.70 -6.63 -8.93
N GLY A 45 -6.96 -7.27 -8.04
CA GLY A 45 -5.81 -8.11 -8.33
C GLY A 45 -4.53 -7.32 -8.58
N PRO A 46 -3.38 -8.01 -8.69
CA PRO A 46 -2.10 -7.38 -9.01
C PRO A 46 -2.21 -6.55 -10.30
N LYS A 47 -1.79 -5.29 -10.24
CA LYS A 47 -1.91 -4.30 -11.31
C LYS A 47 -3.32 -4.11 -11.86
N GLY A 48 -4.36 -4.54 -11.13
CA GLY A 48 -5.75 -4.48 -11.57
C GLY A 48 -6.13 -5.50 -12.65
N ALA A 49 -5.36 -6.57 -12.83
CA ALA A 49 -5.52 -7.50 -13.95
C ALA A 49 -6.30 -8.78 -13.64
N ALA A 50 -6.35 -9.19 -12.37
CA ALA A 50 -6.95 -10.46 -11.95
C ALA A 50 -7.85 -10.24 -10.71
N PRO A 51 -9.06 -9.68 -10.91
CA PRO A 51 -9.99 -9.42 -9.82
C PRO A 51 -10.36 -10.70 -9.07
N VAL A 52 -10.57 -10.57 -7.76
CA VAL A 52 -10.84 -11.73 -6.88
C VAL A 52 -12.21 -12.37 -7.14
N GLN A 53 -13.14 -11.65 -7.78
CA GLN A 53 -14.49 -12.11 -8.12
C GLN A 53 -14.94 -11.48 -9.45
N GLY A 54 -15.82 -12.16 -10.19
CA GLY A 54 -16.24 -11.74 -11.54
C GLY A 54 -17.02 -10.42 -11.61
N LEU A 55 -17.61 -9.96 -10.50
CA LEU A 55 -18.30 -8.67 -10.44
C LEU A 55 -17.34 -7.48 -10.21
N ILE A 56 -16.10 -7.74 -9.78
CA ILE A 56 -15.09 -6.71 -9.59
C ILE A 56 -14.40 -6.47 -10.95
N PRO A 57 -14.39 -5.23 -11.47
CA PRO A 57 -13.85 -4.96 -12.79
C PRO A 57 -12.31 -5.02 -12.82
N LYS A 58 -11.75 -5.37 -13.98
CA LYS A 58 -10.33 -5.16 -14.29
C LYS A 58 -10.06 -3.64 -14.43
N LEU A 59 -8.92 -3.18 -13.92
CA LEU A 59 -8.48 -1.79 -13.99
C LEU A 59 -7.28 -1.58 -14.93
N CYS A 60 -6.49 -2.63 -15.19
CA CYS A 60 -5.32 -2.51 -16.05
C CYS A 60 -5.69 -1.92 -17.42
N GLY A 61 -4.82 -1.10 -17.99
CA GLY A 61 -4.93 -0.62 -19.37
C GLY A 61 -6.15 0.26 -19.64
N GLN A 62 -6.96 0.56 -18.62
CA GLN A 62 -8.12 1.42 -18.77
C GLN A 62 -7.67 2.87 -18.97
N ASN A 63 -8.48 3.67 -19.65
CA ASN A 63 -8.19 5.09 -19.82
C ASN A 63 -8.03 5.80 -18.45
N ALA A 64 -6.96 6.59 -18.31
CA ALA A 64 -6.60 7.24 -17.05
C ALA A 64 -7.67 8.26 -16.61
N GLU A 65 -8.17 9.07 -17.54
CA GLU A 65 -9.20 10.08 -17.28
C GLU A 65 -10.52 9.42 -16.82
N TYR A 66 -10.88 8.29 -17.43
CA TYR A 66 -12.04 7.51 -17.01
C TYR A 66 -11.87 6.95 -15.59
N LEU A 67 -10.69 6.39 -15.26
CA LEU A 67 -10.43 5.89 -13.91
C LEU A 67 -10.50 7.01 -12.87
N GLU A 68 -9.87 8.15 -13.16
CA GLU A 68 -9.90 9.33 -12.28
C GLU A 68 -11.34 9.81 -12.07
N ALA A 69 -12.10 9.97 -13.17
CA ALA A 69 -13.49 10.40 -13.11
C ALA A 69 -14.36 9.40 -12.34
N ALA A 70 -14.18 8.09 -12.55
CA ALA A 70 -14.94 7.07 -11.85
C ALA A 70 -14.67 7.08 -10.34
N LEU A 71 -13.39 7.20 -9.94
CA LEU A 71 -13.01 7.31 -8.53
C LEU A 71 -13.60 8.55 -7.86
N LEU A 72 -13.57 9.70 -8.55
CA LEU A 72 -14.21 10.94 -8.07
C LEU A 72 -15.73 10.79 -7.97
N GLN A 73 -16.37 10.14 -8.93
CA GLN A 73 -17.82 9.89 -8.90
C GLN A 73 -18.24 8.93 -7.77
N PHE A 74 -17.40 7.95 -7.44
CA PHE A 74 -17.64 7.12 -6.25
C PHE A 74 -17.48 7.94 -4.96
N GLN A 75 -16.47 8.82 -4.90
CA GLN A 75 -16.23 9.69 -3.75
C GLN A 75 -17.37 10.68 -3.51
N ASP A 76 -17.87 11.34 -4.56
CA ASP A 76 -18.94 12.33 -4.47
C ASP A 76 -20.37 11.75 -4.55
N GLY A 77 -20.49 10.43 -4.74
CA GLY A 77 -21.75 9.72 -4.76
C GLY A 77 -22.50 9.75 -6.10
N ARG A 78 -22.00 10.41 -7.14
CA ARG A 78 -22.60 10.38 -8.49
C ARG A 78 -22.60 8.98 -9.10
N ARG A 79 -21.66 8.12 -8.70
CA ARG A 79 -21.65 6.70 -9.03
C ARG A 79 -21.86 5.90 -7.75
N SER A 80 -23.02 5.26 -7.64
CA SER A 80 -23.39 4.55 -6.41
C SER A 80 -22.81 3.14 -6.39
N GLN A 81 -21.87 2.92 -5.48
CA GLN A 81 -21.46 1.59 -5.02
C GLN A 81 -20.88 1.74 -3.59
N PRO A 82 -21.49 1.15 -2.55
CA PRO A 82 -21.13 1.40 -1.15
C PRO A 82 -19.68 1.10 -0.75
N ILE A 83 -19.11 0.00 -1.26
CA ILE A 83 -17.73 -0.41 -1.02
C ILE A 83 -16.79 0.62 -1.64
N MET A 84 -16.97 0.94 -2.93
CA MET A 84 -16.12 1.91 -3.62
C MET A 84 -16.28 3.32 -3.06
N HIS A 85 -17.47 3.72 -2.62
CA HIS A 85 -17.69 4.98 -1.91
C HIS A 85 -16.85 5.02 -0.62
N ALA A 86 -16.96 4.00 0.23
CA ALA A 86 -16.17 3.90 1.46
C ALA A 86 -14.65 3.89 1.17
N THR A 87 -14.21 3.19 0.13
CA THR A 87 -12.80 3.14 -0.27
C THR A 87 -12.29 4.49 -0.76
N THR A 88 -13.07 5.20 -1.58
CA THR A 88 -12.64 6.45 -2.22
C THR A 88 -12.81 7.68 -1.34
N ASN A 89 -13.69 7.66 -0.33
CA ASN A 89 -13.89 8.75 0.63
C ASN A 89 -12.63 9.12 1.44
N LEU A 90 -11.66 8.21 1.52
CA LEU A 90 -10.40 8.42 2.25
C LEU A 90 -9.23 8.86 1.36
N LEU A 91 -9.48 9.09 0.07
CA LEU A 91 -8.44 9.42 -0.90
C LEU A 91 -8.40 10.93 -1.18
N SER A 92 -7.19 11.50 -1.22
CA SER A 92 -7.00 12.84 -1.79
C SER A 92 -7.07 12.78 -3.32
N LYS A 93 -7.35 13.92 -3.96
CA LYS A 93 -7.36 14.03 -5.43
C LYS A 93 -6.01 13.64 -6.05
N ASP A 94 -4.91 13.98 -5.39
CA ASP A 94 -3.56 13.60 -5.86
C ASP A 94 -3.35 12.09 -5.85
N ILE A 95 -3.86 11.38 -4.82
CA ILE A 95 -3.81 9.92 -4.77
C ILE A 95 -4.73 9.32 -5.84
N ILE A 96 -5.93 9.85 -6.05
CA ILE A 96 -6.84 9.41 -7.13
C ILE A 96 -6.14 9.49 -8.48
N LYS A 97 -5.48 10.62 -8.78
CA LYS A 97 -4.72 10.79 -10.04
C LYS A 97 -3.57 9.79 -10.16
N GLN A 98 -2.83 9.55 -9.07
CA GLN A 98 -1.75 8.56 -9.07
C GLN A 98 -2.26 7.12 -9.29
N LEU A 99 -3.39 6.75 -8.68
CA LEU A 99 -4.01 5.44 -8.88
C LEU A 99 -4.50 5.26 -10.32
N ALA A 100 -5.14 6.28 -10.88
CA ALA A 100 -5.59 6.28 -12.27
C ALA A 100 -4.41 6.11 -13.23
N GLY A 101 -3.31 6.85 -13.02
CA GLY A 101 -2.08 6.70 -13.80
C GLY A 101 -1.43 5.32 -13.64
N TYR A 102 -1.41 4.77 -12.43
CA TYR A 102 -0.84 3.46 -12.16
C TYR A 102 -1.57 2.33 -12.91
N PHE A 103 -2.90 2.27 -12.80
CA PHE A 103 -3.69 1.19 -13.40
C PHE A 103 -3.82 1.35 -14.92
N SER A 104 -3.93 2.59 -15.43
CA SER A 104 -3.95 2.83 -16.88
C SER A 104 -2.66 2.41 -17.57
N GLY A 105 -1.50 2.64 -16.94
CA GLY A 105 -0.21 2.20 -17.46
C GLY A 105 0.05 0.69 -17.35
N ALA A 106 -0.80 -0.07 -16.66
CA ALA A 106 -0.62 -1.51 -16.51
C ALA A 106 -1.13 -2.28 -17.73
N SER A 107 -0.41 -3.32 -18.14
CA SER A 107 -0.82 -4.19 -19.25
C SER A 107 -1.89 -5.19 -18.80
N CYS A 108 -3.05 -5.21 -19.46
CA CYS A 108 -4.03 -6.29 -19.32
C CYS A 108 -3.69 -7.45 -20.25
N SER A 109 -3.44 -8.63 -19.69
CA SER A 109 -3.49 -9.87 -20.47
C SER A 109 -4.95 -10.23 -20.74
N GLN A 110 -5.33 -10.23 -22.01
CA GLN A 110 -6.63 -10.71 -22.49
C GLN A 110 -6.51 -12.24 -22.61
N LYS A 111 -6.90 -12.96 -21.56
CA LYS A 111 -7.22 -14.38 -21.67
C LYS A 111 -8.69 -14.58 -21.38
#